data_AF-A0A6C0BX64-F1
#
_entry.id   AF-A0A6C0BX64-F1
#
_cell.length_a   1.000
_cell.length_b   1.000
_cell.length_c   1.000
_cell.angle_alpha   90.00
_cell.angle_beta   90.00
_cell.angle_gamma   90.00
#
_symmetry.space_group_name_H-M   'P 1'
#
loop_
_entity.id
_entity.type
_entity.pdbx_description
1 polymer ?
#
loop_
_entity_poly.entity_id
_entity_poly.type
_entity_poly.pdbx_seq_one_letter_code
_entity_poly.pdbx_strand_id
1 'polypeptide(L)'
;MIEFVFDETRITELKEVNTRIGIKDDLSVEKNKTLIFVYCPPKVGSTTIVSSLRLSSSNKLTVIHLHNDIMLKVLFNISNTSVNEIIHFNKFLGKKVYVIDIYRTPIEHKMSSFFENIDTFHFNTSIENLKTYSIDRLVKRFNYLFPHLVTGDYYRETYNIPTEQNTQFDFENKYLLTEHNGITYVKLRLQDSRAWRDIFKKLLQMDIYIVSDYETDNKNIIVKEVYKNFKTNYKIPKNFIHTIKNSPQFLFYNDINERNEYLKTWEEKSTTEDFTPFHSEEYNFYNKISMDNHHMNEIQDQHYIDCGCTCIACNRKRNILLEKAKRGEKINDKIIHGKSKTEYLMEKIKNNTFTILKKSNKPRKIINSNFMVQHHL
;
A
#
# COMPACT_ATOMS: atom_id res chain seq x y z
N MET A 1 -2.03 16.05 25.51
CA MET A 1 -1.08 14.96 25.13
C MET A 1 -1.70 13.67 25.59
N ILE A 2 -1.93 12.69 24.70
CA ILE A 2 -2.56 11.41 25.07
C ILE A 2 -1.44 10.46 25.48
N GLU A 3 -1.31 10.22 26.78
CA GLU A 3 -0.39 9.21 27.31
C GLU A 3 -1.15 7.89 27.41
N PHE A 4 -0.66 6.86 26.70
CA PHE A 4 -1.24 5.52 26.77
C PHE A 4 -0.73 4.80 28.01
N VAL A 5 -1.64 4.41 28.90
CA VAL A 5 -1.33 3.61 30.09
C VAL A 5 -1.73 2.17 29.81
N PHE A 6 -0.81 1.23 30.05
CA PHE A 6 -1.01 -0.19 29.81
C PHE A 6 -1.03 -0.96 31.12
N ASP A 7 -2.21 -1.10 31.73
CA ASP A 7 -2.42 -2.02 32.86
C ASP A 7 -2.50 -3.48 32.40
N GLU A 8 -2.53 -4.43 33.34
CA GLU A 8 -2.53 -5.87 33.03
C GLU A 8 -3.71 -6.30 32.15
N THR A 9 -4.89 -5.74 32.39
CA THR A 9 -6.10 -6.03 31.61
C THR A 9 -5.92 -5.53 30.18
N ARG A 10 -5.50 -4.28 30.02
CA ARG A 10 -5.32 -3.66 28.70
C ARG A 10 -4.18 -4.29 27.92
N ILE A 11 -3.11 -4.72 28.58
CA ILE A 11 -2.04 -5.51 27.96
C ILE A 11 -2.59 -6.80 27.36
N THR A 12 -3.47 -7.50 28.09
CA THR A 12 -4.04 -8.76 27.61
C THR A 12 -4.92 -8.55 26.37
N GLU A 13 -5.77 -7.53 26.39
CA GLU A 13 -6.60 -7.14 25.23
C GLU A 13 -5.75 -6.75 24.02
N LEU A 14 -4.70 -5.95 24.22
CA LEU A 14 -3.85 -5.49 23.13
C LEU A 14 -2.97 -6.60 22.54
N LYS A 15 -2.62 -7.63 23.32
CA LYS A 15 -2.00 -8.86 22.78
C LYS A 15 -2.95 -9.64 21.87
N GLU A 16 -4.24 -9.70 22.22
CA GLU A 16 -5.25 -10.30 21.37
C GLU A 16 -5.41 -9.49 20.07
N VAL A 17 -5.48 -8.17 20.17
CA VAL A 17 -5.49 -7.26 19.02
C VAL A 17 -4.28 -7.50 18.12
N ASN A 18 -3.06 -7.51 18.68
CA ASN A 18 -1.82 -7.81 17.95
C ASN A 18 -1.95 -9.14 17.18
N THR A 19 -2.44 -10.18 17.84
CA THR A 19 -2.62 -11.51 17.24
C THR A 19 -3.59 -11.46 16.06
N ARG A 20 -4.74 -10.77 16.20
CA ARG A 20 -5.75 -10.63 15.14
C ARG A 20 -5.23 -9.90 13.91
N ILE A 21 -4.37 -8.90 14.10
CA ILE A 21 -3.76 -8.13 13.00
C ILE A 21 -2.43 -8.74 12.50
N GLY A 22 -2.04 -9.91 13.03
CA GLY A 22 -0.87 -10.66 12.57
C GLY A 22 0.48 -10.17 13.10
N ILE A 23 0.49 -9.37 14.17
CA ILE A 23 1.69 -9.03 14.92
C ILE A 23 1.96 -10.14 15.94
N LYS A 24 3.21 -10.62 15.97
CA LYS A 24 3.65 -11.66 16.89
C LYS A 24 4.60 -11.08 17.94
N ASP A 25 4.45 -11.53 19.18
CA ASP A 25 5.22 -11.00 20.31
C ASP A 25 6.57 -11.70 20.50
N ASP A 26 6.79 -12.85 19.86
CA ASP A 26 8.04 -13.60 19.94
C ASP A 26 9.21 -12.83 19.29
N LEU A 27 10.00 -12.15 20.12
CA LEU A 27 11.17 -11.36 19.70
C LEU A 27 12.40 -12.23 19.36
N SER A 28 12.36 -13.55 19.58
CA SER A 28 13.43 -14.45 19.11
C SER A 28 13.47 -14.53 17.57
N VAL A 29 12.32 -14.29 16.93
CA VAL A 29 12.18 -14.24 15.48
C VAL A 29 12.50 -12.82 14.98
N GLU A 30 13.52 -12.71 14.13
CA GLU A 30 14.04 -11.43 13.62
C GLU A 30 12.94 -10.51 13.04
N LYS A 31 12.04 -11.07 12.23
CA LYS A 31 10.90 -10.35 11.62
C LYS A 31 10.02 -9.61 12.64
N ASN A 32 9.90 -10.14 13.85
CA ASN A 32 8.99 -9.62 14.87
C ASN A 32 9.60 -8.48 15.69
N LYS A 33 10.93 -8.26 15.57
CA LYS A 33 11.66 -7.21 16.30
C LYS A 33 11.40 -5.82 15.71
N THR A 34 11.20 -5.73 14.40
CA THR A 34 10.95 -4.48 13.69
C THR A 34 9.57 -4.48 13.03
N LEU A 35 8.77 -3.48 13.39
CA LEU A 35 7.41 -3.31 12.94
C LEU A 35 7.27 -1.99 12.18
N ILE A 36 6.72 -2.06 10.96
CA ILE A 36 6.45 -0.91 10.12
C ILE A 36 4.95 -0.80 9.94
N PHE A 37 4.37 0.28 10.45
CA PHE A 37 3.04 0.72 10.10
C PHE A 37 3.13 1.64 8.90
N VAL A 38 2.63 1.21 7.75
CA VAL A 38 2.25 2.14 6.69
C VAL A 38 0.85 2.62 7.07
N TYR A 39 0.78 3.76 7.75
CA TYR A 39 -0.47 4.29 8.29
C TYR A 39 -0.71 5.66 7.70
N CYS A 40 -1.46 5.76 6.61
CA CYS A 40 -1.60 6.98 5.83
C CYS A 40 -2.99 7.05 5.18
N PRO A 41 -3.42 8.21 4.65
CA PRO A 41 -4.65 8.29 3.89
C PRO A 41 -4.68 7.30 2.70
N PRO A 42 -5.85 6.88 2.21
CA PRO A 42 -5.93 6.08 1.00
C PRO A 42 -5.44 6.89 -0.21
N LYS A 43 -5.01 6.20 -1.28
CA LYS A 43 -4.65 6.83 -2.59
C LYS A 43 -3.43 7.72 -2.63
N VAL A 44 -2.50 7.47 -1.73
CA VAL A 44 -1.19 8.13 -1.69
C VAL A 44 -0.04 7.24 -2.21
N GLY A 45 -0.33 6.03 -2.71
CA GLY A 45 0.68 5.09 -3.20
C GLY A 45 1.21 4.12 -2.15
N SER A 46 0.54 3.99 -1.01
CA SER A 46 0.94 3.11 0.09
C SER A 46 1.06 1.63 -0.27
N THR A 47 0.20 1.12 -1.16
CA THR A 47 0.29 -0.27 -1.67
C THR A 47 1.67 -0.57 -2.27
N THR A 48 2.28 0.40 -2.97
CA THR A 48 3.63 0.28 -3.54
C THR A 48 4.67 0.07 -2.46
N ILE A 49 4.62 0.88 -1.39
CA ILE A 49 5.54 0.73 -0.26
C ILE A 49 5.36 -0.62 0.42
N VAL A 50 4.11 -1.01 0.71
CA VAL A 50 3.80 -2.29 1.37
C VAL A 50 4.32 -3.47 0.55
N SER A 51 4.02 -3.49 -0.76
CA SER A 51 4.48 -4.55 -1.67
C SER A 51 6.00 -4.57 -1.78
N SER A 52 6.65 -3.41 -1.85
CA SER A 52 8.12 -3.29 -1.94
C SER A 52 8.82 -3.79 -0.67
N LEU A 53 8.33 -3.39 0.51
CA LEU A 53 8.87 -3.81 1.81
C LEU A 53 8.70 -5.33 2.00
N ARG A 54 7.52 -5.87 1.69
CA ARG A 54 7.26 -7.32 1.83
C ARG A 54 8.09 -8.13 0.84
N LEU A 55 8.17 -7.70 -0.43
CA LEU A 55 8.98 -8.35 -1.45
C LEU A 55 10.47 -8.37 -1.08
N SER A 56 10.99 -7.26 -0.54
CA SER A 56 12.42 -7.14 -0.25
C SER A 56 12.83 -7.66 1.13
N SER A 57 11.91 -7.72 2.11
CA SER A 57 12.29 -7.88 3.52
C SER A 57 11.24 -8.58 4.41
N SER A 58 10.35 -9.40 3.84
CA SER A 58 9.33 -10.17 4.59
C SER A 58 9.85 -11.07 5.72
N ASN A 59 11.14 -11.43 5.73
CA ASN A 59 11.80 -12.22 6.77
C ASN A 59 12.48 -11.38 7.86
N LYS A 60 12.61 -10.06 7.64
CA LYS A 60 13.29 -9.11 8.55
C LYS A 60 12.33 -8.10 9.20
N LEU A 61 11.18 -7.85 8.58
CA LEU A 61 10.24 -6.81 9.00
C LEU A 61 8.81 -7.34 9.03
N THR A 62 8.03 -6.89 10.01
CA THR A 62 6.57 -7.03 10.00
C THR A 62 5.96 -5.74 9.47
N VAL A 63 5.10 -5.82 8.44
CA VAL A 63 4.52 -4.65 7.76
C VAL A 63 3.00 -4.69 7.85
N ILE A 64 2.45 -3.71 8.56
CA ILE A 64 1.00 -3.49 8.75
C ILE A 64 0.59 -2.28 7.92
N HIS A 65 -0.52 -2.38 7.20
CA HIS A 65 -1.03 -1.29 6.37
C HIS A 65 -2.47 -0.99 6.75
N LEU A 66 -2.71 0.26 7.18
CA LEU A 66 -3.99 0.74 7.66
C LEU A 66 -4.19 2.16 7.15
N HIS A 67 -5.45 2.56 6.94
CA HIS A 67 -5.80 3.93 6.56
C HIS A 67 -6.49 4.69 7.69
N ASN A 68 -7.14 4.01 8.63
CA ASN A 68 -7.83 4.61 9.77
C ASN A 68 -8.28 3.50 10.73
N ASP A 69 -8.84 3.91 11.87
CA ASP A 69 -9.42 2.99 12.87
C ASP A 69 -10.65 2.23 12.32
N ILE A 70 -11.35 2.77 11.32
CA ILE A 70 -12.49 2.08 10.68
C ILE A 70 -12.03 0.75 10.06
N MET A 71 -10.82 0.71 9.47
CA MET A 71 -10.26 -0.54 8.95
C MET A 71 -10.03 -1.59 10.03
N LEU A 72 -9.71 -1.21 11.27
CA LEU A 72 -9.59 -2.16 12.38
C LEU A 72 -10.92 -2.85 12.65
N LYS A 73 -12.02 -2.09 12.63
CA LYS A 73 -13.37 -2.62 12.82
C LYS A 73 -13.79 -3.52 11.67
N VAL A 74 -13.65 -3.05 10.43
CA VAL A 74 -14.13 -3.76 9.23
C VAL A 74 -13.34 -5.04 8.95
N LEU A 75 -12.00 -5.00 9.08
CA LEU A 75 -11.14 -6.13 8.70
C LEU A 75 -10.88 -7.11 9.84
N PHE A 76 -10.89 -6.65 11.09
CA PHE A 76 -10.44 -7.44 12.24
C PHE A 76 -11.45 -7.50 13.40
N ASN A 77 -12.62 -6.86 13.25
CA ASN A 77 -13.64 -6.74 14.29
C ASN A 77 -13.09 -6.14 15.60
N ILE A 78 -12.30 -5.07 15.48
CA ILE A 78 -11.70 -4.33 16.60
C ILE A 78 -12.33 -2.93 16.64
N SER A 79 -13.09 -2.62 17.69
CA SER A 79 -13.80 -1.34 17.83
C SER A 79 -13.29 -0.46 18.97
N ASN A 80 -12.58 -1.03 19.95
CA ASN A 80 -12.25 -0.37 21.22
C ASN A 80 -10.74 -0.05 21.32
N THR A 81 -10.05 0.05 20.19
CA THR A 81 -8.61 0.28 20.13
C THR A 81 -8.30 1.11 18.88
N SER A 82 -7.49 2.15 19.04
CA SER A 82 -7.03 2.98 17.91
C SER A 82 -5.74 2.44 17.30
N VAL A 83 -5.44 2.80 16.05
CA VAL A 83 -4.15 2.44 15.42
C VAL A 83 -2.97 3.00 16.20
N ASN A 84 -3.06 4.25 16.69
CA ASN A 84 -2.01 4.86 17.51
C ASN A 84 -1.75 4.06 18.79
N GLU A 85 -2.79 3.59 19.47
CA GLU A 85 -2.63 2.79 20.67
C GLU A 85 -1.86 1.49 20.40
N ILE A 86 -2.15 0.81 19.29
CA ILE A 86 -1.42 -0.39 18.84
C ILE A 86 0.05 -0.06 18.56
N ILE A 87 0.34 1.08 17.92
CA ILE A 87 1.70 1.56 17.65
C ILE A 87 2.47 1.71 18.96
N HIS A 88 1.89 2.44 19.93
CA HIS A 88 2.52 2.69 21.23
C HIS A 88 2.68 1.42 22.07
N PHE A 89 1.69 0.52 22.03
CA PHE A 89 1.76 -0.76 22.72
C PHE A 89 2.91 -1.62 22.19
N ASN A 90 3.10 -1.68 20.88
CA ASN A 90 4.19 -2.44 20.28
C ASN A 90 5.56 -1.86 20.63
N LYS A 91 5.66 -0.53 20.79
CA LYS A 91 6.85 0.10 21.34
C LYS A 91 7.08 -0.29 22.81
N PHE A 92 6.03 -0.30 23.62
CA PHE A 92 6.07 -0.74 25.02
C PHE A 92 6.57 -2.19 25.16
N LEU A 93 6.20 -3.08 24.23
CA LEU A 93 6.72 -4.46 24.16
C LEU A 93 8.20 -4.57 23.73
N GLY A 94 8.90 -3.45 23.50
CA GLY A 94 10.33 -3.43 23.16
C GLY A 94 10.64 -3.59 21.66
N LYS A 95 9.63 -3.51 20.78
CA LYS A 95 9.86 -3.56 19.33
C LYS A 95 10.42 -2.23 18.81
N LYS A 96 11.16 -2.30 17.70
CA LYS A 96 11.50 -1.12 16.90
C LYS A 96 10.31 -0.79 16.00
N VAL A 97 9.69 0.38 16.19
CA VAL A 97 8.45 0.75 15.51
C VAL A 97 8.68 1.94 14.58
N TYR A 98 8.29 1.77 13.33
CA TYR A 98 8.26 2.83 12.32
C TYR A 98 6.82 3.10 11.89
N VAL A 99 6.48 4.37 11.68
CA VAL A 99 5.21 4.81 11.10
C VAL A 99 5.53 5.58 9.82
N ILE A 100 5.04 5.11 8.68
CA ILE A 100 5.26 5.73 7.37
C ILE A 100 3.96 6.36 6.89
N ASP A 101 4.01 7.66 6.64
CA ASP A 101 2.99 8.45 5.99
C ASP A 101 3.45 8.94 4.61
N ILE A 102 2.50 9.17 3.70
CA ILE A 102 2.80 9.59 2.33
C ILE A 102 1.89 10.75 1.94
N TYR A 103 2.50 11.86 1.55
CA TYR A 103 1.85 12.98 0.91
C TYR A 103 1.67 12.73 -0.59
N ARG A 104 0.52 13.14 -1.14
CA ARG A 104 0.26 13.22 -2.57
C ARG A 104 -0.27 14.61 -2.91
N THR A 105 0.08 15.12 -4.09
CA THR A 105 -0.41 16.41 -4.57
C THR A 105 -1.94 16.45 -4.63
N PRO A 106 -2.57 17.60 -4.27
CA PRO A 106 -3.96 17.59 -3.84
C PRO A 106 -4.96 17.22 -4.93
N ILE A 107 -4.79 17.71 -6.17
CA ILE A 107 -5.76 17.46 -7.24
C ILE A 107 -5.71 16.00 -7.68
N GLU A 108 -4.52 15.44 -7.88
CA GLU A 108 -4.35 14.02 -8.22
C GLU A 108 -4.84 13.09 -7.10
N HIS A 109 -4.68 13.49 -5.84
CA HIS A 109 -5.20 12.73 -4.70
C HIS A 109 -6.73 12.76 -4.69
N LYS A 110 -7.35 13.93 -4.84
CA LYS A 110 -8.81 14.08 -4.95
C LYS A 110 -9.37 13.27 -6.11
N MET A 111 -8.76 13.36 -7.30
CA MET A 111 -9.15 12.56 -8.45
C MET A 111 -9.04 11.06 -8.16
N SER A 112 -7.91 10.61 -7.60
CA SER A 112 -7.70 9.20 -7.32
C SER A 112 -8.66 8.64 -6.27
N SER A 113 -9.08 9.47 -5.31
CA SER A 113 -10.06 9.11 -4.29
C SER A 113 -11.47 9.04 -4.87
N PHE A 114 -11.85 10.00 -5.72
CA PHE A 114 -13.14 9.97 -6.44
C PHE A 114 -13.26 8.73 -7.35
N PHE A 115 -12.18 8.37 -8.05
CA PHE A 115 -12.14 7.20 -8.93
C PHE A 115 -11.93 5.86 -8.21
N GLU A 116 -11.94 5.85 -6.87
CA GLU A 116 -11.83 4.58 -6.15
C GLU A 116 -13.11 3.77 -6.24
N ASN A 117 -14.25 4.39 -5.93
CA ASN A 117 -15.57 3.76 -5.89
C ASN A 117 -16.53 4.54 -6.79
N ILE A 118 -16.08 4.88 -8.00
CA ILE A 118 -16.84 5.74 -8.92
C ILE A 118 -18.17 5.12 -9.32
N ASP A 119 -18.16 3.83 -9.64
CA ASP A 119 -19.31 3.04 -10.04
C ASP A 119 -20.16 2.65 -8.83
N THR A 120 -19.57 2.12 -7.75
CA THR A 120 -20.31 1.57 -6.62
C THR A 120 -20.86 2.63 -5.65
N PHE A 121 -20.09 3.70 -5.39
CA PHE A 121 -20.45 4.73 -4.41
C PHE A 121 -20.93 6.02 -5.07
N HIS A 122 -20.18 6.54 -6.05
CA HIS A 122 -20.47 7.87 -6.57
C HIS A 122 -21.66 7.92 -7.53
N PHE A 123 -21.81 6.88 -8.35
CA PHE A 123 -22.87 6.79 -9.35
C PHE A 123 -23.84 5.62 -9.14
N ASN A 124 -23.53 4.71 -8.23
CA ASN A 124 -24.31 3.51 -7.94
C ASN A 124 -24.80 2.80 -9.22
N THR A 125 -23.84 2.42 -10.06
CA THR A 125 -24.10 1.86 -11.39
C THR A 125 -23.12 0.72 -11.68
N SER A 126 -23.38 -0.08 -12.72
CA SER A 126 -22.43 -1.09 -13.15
C SER A 126 -21.24 -0.46 -13.86
N ILE A 127 -20.10 -1.15 -13.85
CA ILE A 127 -18.89 -0.69 -14.52
C ILE A 127 -19.13 -0.50 -16.04
N GLU A 128 -19.92 -1.38 -16.66
CA GLU A 128 -20.26 -1.31 -18.08
C GLU A 128 -21.07 -0.04 -18.41
N ASN A 129 -22.00 0.33 -17.52
CA ASN A 129 -22.80 1.53 -17.69
C ASN A 129 -21.97 2.80 -17.49
N LEU A 130 -20.94 2.77 -16.64
CA LEU A 130 -20.06 3.91 -16.40
C LEU A 130 -19.39 4.42 -17.70
N LYS A 131 -19.04 3.52 -18.63
CA LYS A 131 -18.50 3.87 -19.96
C LYS A 131 -19.42 4.81 -20.75
N THR A 132 -20.73 4.73 -20.53
CA THR A 132 -21.72 5.52 -21.29
C THR A 132 -21.88 6.95 -20.77
N TYR A 133 -21.29 7.26 -19.61
CA TYR A 133 -21.48 8.56 -18.98
C TYR A 133 -20.68 9.64 -19.68
N SER A 134 -21.31 10.78 -19.92
CA SER A 134 -20.62 11.94 -20.48
C SER A 134 -19.55 12.45 -19.52
N ILE A 135 -18.48 13.00 -20.08
CA ILE A 135 -17.42 13.62 -19.28
C ILE A 135 -18.00 14.72 -18.38
N ASP A 136 -18.91 15.55 -18.89
CA ASP A 136 -19.53 16.65 -18.13
C ASP A 136 -20.26 16.15 -16.88
N ARG A 137 -20.91 14.98 -16.96
CA ARG A 137 -21.56 14.36 -15.79
C ARG A 137 -20.54 14.00 -14.71
N LEU A 138 -19.40 13.42 -15.12
CA LEU A 138 -18.31 13.06 -14.20
C LEU A 138 -17.68 14.31 -13.59
N VAL A 139 -17.38 15.32 -14.42
CA VAL A 139 -16.80 16.61 -14.00
C VAL A 139 -17.71 17.34 -13.03
N LYS A 140 -19.01 17.42 -13.34
CA LYS A 140 -19.99 18.05 -12.47
C LYS A 140 -20.05 17.36 -11.10
N ARG A 141 -20.09 16.02 -11.07
CA ARG A 141 -20.08 15.26 -9.81
C ARG A 141 -18.78 15.48 -9.03
N PHE A 142 -17.62 15.41 -9.70
CA PHE A 142 -16.33 15.64 -9.06
C PHE A 142 -16.25 17.05 -8.45
N ASN A 143 -16.68 18.07 -9.17
CA ASN A 143 -16.62 19.46 -8.70
C ASN A 143 -17.54 19.71 -7.50
N TYR A 144 -18.72 19.09 -7.43
CA TYR A 144 -19.57 19.16 -6.22
C TYR A 144 -18.87 18.61 -4.98
N LEU A 145 -18.06 17.56 -5.15
CA LEU A 145 -17.39 16.86 -4.04
C LEU A 145 -16.00 17.42 -3.73
N PHE A 146 -15.42 18.21 -4.64
CA PHE A 146 -14.02 18.62 -4.61
C PHE A 146 -13.49 19.07 -3.23
N PRO A 147 -14.13 20.00 -2.49
CA PRO A 147 -13.60 20.44 -1.20
C PRO A 147 -13.62 19.35 -0.13
N HIS A 148 -14.52 18.38 -0.24
CA HIS A 148 -14.72 17.30 0.75
C HIS A 148 -13.91 16.04 0.46
N LEU A 149 -13.40 15.89 -0.77
CA LEU A 149 -12.52 14.78 -1.11
C LEU A 149 -11.16 14.96 -0.42
N VAL A 150 -10.73 13.98 0.37
CA VAL A 150 -9.40 13.95 1.00
C VAL A 150 -9.13 15.21 1.83
N THR A 151 -9.59 15.19 3.07
CA THR A 151 -9.34 16.25 4.05
C THR A 151 -8.37 15.73 5.10
N GLY A 152 -7.36 16.52 5.45
CA GLY A 152 -6.50 16.29 6.61
C GLY A 152 -5.09 15.81 6.30
N ASP A 153 -4.20 16.01 7.27
CA ASP A 153 -2.77 15.70 7.22
C ASP A 153 -2.39 14.80 8.39
N TYR A 154 -2.30 13.49 8.13
CA TYR A 154 -2.11 12.52 9.20
C TYR A 154 -0.86 12.81 10.05
N TYR A 155 0.21 13.23 9.40
CA TYR A 155 1.47 13.55 10.08
C TYR A 155 1.33 14.66 11.12
N ARG A 156 0.50 15.66 10.85
CA ARG A 156 0.32 16.83 11.71
C ARG A 156 -0.91 16.72 12.62
N GLU A 157 -1.91 15.94 12.22
CA GLU A 157 -3.24 15.94 12.84
C GLU A 157 -3.62 14.60 13.47
N THR A 158 -3.00 13.48 13.08
CA THR A 158 -3.43 12.13 13.51
C THR A 158 -2.48 11.50 14.52
N TYR A 159 -1.16 11.63 14.36
CA TYR A 159 -0.22 10.88 15.21
C TYR A 159 0.07 11.51 16.57
N ASN A 160 -0.41 12.74 16.82
CA ASN A 160 -0.11 13.51 18.04
C ASN A 160 1.40 13.66 18.32
N ILE A 161 2.19 13.87 17.28
CA ILE A 161 3.64 14.09 17.38
C ILE A 161 3.97 15.58 17.34
N PRO A 162 5.06 16.03 17.99
CA PRO A 162 5.49 17.43 17.93
C PRO A 162 5.96 17.77 16.52
N THR A 163 5.11 18.44 15.75
CA THR A 163 5.44 18.85 14.37
C THR A 163 5.91 20.30 14.29
N GLU A 164 5.83 21.08 15.38
CA GLU A 164 6.22 22.50 15.35
C GLU A 164 7.71 22.71 15.08
N GLN A 165 8.53 21.68 15.34
CA GLN A 165 9.95 21.68 15.04
C GLN A 165 10.24 21.68 13.53
N ASN A 166 9.31 21.17 12.73
CA ASN A 166 9.42 21.15 11.28
C ASN A 166 8.69 22.36 10.71
N THR A 167 9.42 23.40 10.31
CA THR A 167 8.82 24.58 9.66
C THR A 167 8.54 24.36 8.17
N GLN A 168 9.19 23.37 7.57
CA GLN A 168 9.03 22.98 6.17
C GLN A 168 9.37 21.50 5.97
N PHE A 169 8.98 20.95 4.83
CA PHE A 169 9.45 19.64 4.37
C PHE A 169 10.95 19.67 4.03
N ASP A 170 11.67 18.57 4.28
CA ASP A 170 13.07 18.44 3.89
C ASP A 170 13.18 18.04 2.42
N PHE A 171 13.37 19.03 1.55
CA PHE A 171 13.48 18.85 0.10
C PHE A 171 14.82 18.26 -0.36
N GLU A 172 15.86 18.34 0.47
CA GLU A 172 17.18 17.77 0.15
C GLU A 172 17.18 16.26 0.37
N ASN A 173 16.75 15.83 1.57
CA ASN A 173 16.66 14.40 1.89
C ASN A 173 15.40 13.75 1.30
N LYS A 174 14.37 14.54 0.99
CA LYS A 174 13.07 14.11 0.42
C LYS A 174 12.20 13.28 1.36
N TYR A 175 12.37 13.45 2.66
CA TYR A 175 11.51 12.89 3.69
C TYR A 175 11.61 13.69 4.99
N LEU A 176 10.54 13.70 5.80
CA LEU A 176 10.66 14.14 7.19
C LEU A 176 10.84 12.94 8.10
N LEU A 177 11.64 13.14 9.14
CA LEU A 177 11.89 12.17 10.19
C LEU A 177 11.60 12.83 11.54
N THR A 178 10.77 12.20 12.36
CA THR A 178 10.53 12.65 13.73
C THR A 178 10.56 11.43 14.63
N GLU A 179 11.43 11.45 15.64
CA GLU A 179 11.42 10.44 16.70
C GLU A 179 10.66 10.98 17.90
N HIS A 180 9.63 10.27 18.31
CA HIS A 180 8.84 10.63 19.48
C HIS A 180 8.47 9.38 20.26
N ASN A 181 8.72 9.39 21.58
CA ASN A 181 8.49 8.26 22.49
C ASN A 181 9.14 6.95 22.01
N GLY A 182 10.30 7.07 21.35
CA GLY A 182 11.06 5.96 20.78
C GLY A 182 10.40 5.25 19.59
N ILE A 183 9.41 5.88 18.95
CA ILE A 183 8.82 5.51 17.66
C ILE A 183 9.36 6.46 16.59
N THR A 184 9.69 5.93 15.42
CA THR A 184 10.23 6.70 14.30
C THR A 184 9.12 6.98 13.27
N TYR A 185 8.73 8.25 13.10
CA TYR A 185 7.72 8.69 12.14
C TYR A 185 8.39 9.24 10.88
N VAL A 186 7.98 8.74 9.72
CA VAL A 186 8.55 9.09 8.41
C VAL A 186 7.45 9.65 7.52
N LYS A 187 7.61 10.88 7.03
CA LYS A 187 6.76 11.45 5.98
C LYS A 187 7.46 11.39 4.65
N LEU A 188 6.84 10.76 3.67
CA LEU A 188 7.31 10.69 2.28
C LEU A 188 6.41 11.53 1.36
N ARG A 189 6.87 11.81 0.14
CA ARG A 189 6.03 12.34 -0.95
C ARG A 189 5.96 11.33 -2.08
N LEU A 190 4.77 11.14 -2.67
CA LEU A 190 4.58 10.24 -3.81
C LEU A 190 5.38 10.67 -5.04
N GLN A 191 5.53 11.98 -5.25
CA GLN A 191 6.33 12.52 -6.37
C GLN A 191 7.81 12.14 -6.27
N ASP A 192 8.32 11.90 -5.06
CA ASP A 192 9.68 11.44 -4.80
C ASP A 192 9.81 9.91 -4.78
N SER A 193 8.84 9.17 -5.30
CA SER A 193 8.84 7.69 -5.27
C SER A 193 10.09 7.05 -5.88
N ARG A 194 10.75 7.72 -6.82
CA ARG A 194 12.04 7.28 -7.39
C ARG A 194 13.18 7.27 -6.37
N ALA A 195 13.13 8.10 -5.33
CA ALA A 195 14.14 8.18 -4.28
C ALA A 195 13.85 7.24 -3.09
N TRP A 196 12.67 6.61 -3.02
CA TRP A 196 12.27 5.80 -1.87
C TRP A 196 13.23 4.65 -1.55
N ARG A 197 13.83 4.01 -2.57
CA ARG A 197 14.84 2.96 -2.34
C ARG A 197 16.02 3.48 -1.53
N ASP A 198 16.57 4.62 -1.93
CA ASP A 198 17.72 5.23 -1.25
C ASP A 198 17.35 5.73 0.15
N ILE A 199 16.14 6.28 0.30
CA ILE A 199 15.60 6.69 1.59
C ILE A 199 15.49 5.47 2.54
N PHE A 200 14.91 4.36 2.09
CA PHE A 200 14.81 3.14 2.91
C PHE A 200 16.17 2.51 3.20
N LYS A 201 17.11 2.60 2.27
CA LYS A 201 18.49 2.16 2.50
C LYS A 201 19.15 2.95 3.63
N LYS A 202 18.91 4.26 3.70
CA LYS A 202 19.40 5.11 4.81
C LYS A 202 18.66 4.82 6.12
N LEU A 203 17.32 4.80 6.11
CA LEU A 203 16.49 4.72 7.32
C LEU A 203 16.42 3.33 7.96
N LEU A 204 16.34 2.29 7.12
CA LEU A 204 16.14 0.90 7.56
C LEU A 204 17.42 0.07 7.44
N GLN A 205 18.47 0.58 6.79
CA GLN A 205 19.68 -0.19 6.45
C GLN A 205 19.35 -1.44 5.61
N MET A 206 18.32 -1.34 4.77
CA MET A 206 17.84 -2.42 3.91
C MET A 206 17.70 -1.95 2.46
N ASP A 207 18.09 -2.80 1.52
CA ASP A 207 17.94 -2.51 0.10
C ASP A 207 16.52 -2.89 -0.37
N ILE A 208 15.61 -1.91 -0.34
CA ILE A 208 14.20 -2.09 -0.68
C ILE A 208 13.97 -1.70 -2.14
N TYR A 209 13.70 -2.70 -2.99
CA TYR A 209 13.39 -2.46 -4.40
C TYR A 209 11.94 -2.01 -4.55
N ILE A 210 11.74 -0.81 -5.10
CA ILE A 210 10.42 -0.22 -5.30
C ILE A 210 9.74 -0.90 -6.50
N VAL A 211 8.61 -1.56 -6.24
CA VAL A 211 7.78 -2.19 -7.27
C VAL A 211 6.48 -1.40 -7.43
N SER A 212 6.17 -1.02 -8.67
CA SER A 212 4.96 -0.28 -9.01
C SER A 212 3.72 -1.18 -8.95
N ASP A 213 3.08 -1.24 -7.79
CA ASP A 213 1.78 -1.91 -7.59
C ASP A 213 0.59 -0.95 -7.70
N TYR A 214 0.88 0.36 -7.87
CA TYR A 214 -0.11 1.44 -7.91
C TYR A 214 -0.71 1.70 -9.30
N GLU A 215 -0.13 1.13 -10.36
CA GLU A 215 -0.57 1.44 -11.71
C GLU A 215 -1.99 0.90 -11.91
N THR A 216 -2.86 1.75 -12.43
CA THR A 216 -4.26 1.48 -12.80
C THR A 216 -4.42 0.25 -13.71
N ASP A 217 -3.32 -0.35 -14.14
CA ASP A 217 -3.19 -1.61 -14.87
C ASP A 217 -3.84 -2.80 -14.15
N ASN A 218 -3.98 -2.74 -12.81
CA ASN A 218 -4.69 -3.76 -12.03
C ASN A 218 -6.18 -3.43 -11.77
N LYS A 219 -6.67 -2.22 -12.11
CA LYS A 219 -8.10 -1.88 -12.02
C LYS A 219 -8.85 -2.39 -13.24
N ASN A 220 -10.17 -2.55 -13.12
CA ASN A 220 -11.04 -2.86 -14.27
C ASN A 220 -10.70 -1.91 -15.44
N ILE A 221 -10.47 -2.48 -16.62
CA ILE A 221 -10.03 -1.77 -17.82
C ILE A 221 -10.95 -0.57 -18.15
N ILE A 222 -12.24 -0.71 -17.87
CA ILE A 222 -13.23 0.35 -18.12
C ILE A 222 -12.99 1.53 -17.19
N VAL A 223 -12.83 1.31 -15.87
CA VAL A 223 -12.54 2.39 -14.91
C VAL A 223 -11.25 3.12 -15.27
N LYS A 224 -10.24 2.38 -15.76
CA LYS A 224 -8.97 2.96 -16.24
C LYS A 224 -9.19 3.89 -17.44
N GLU A 225 -9.98 3.47 -18.41
CA GLU A 225 -10.31 4.28 -19.59
C GLU A 225 -11.09 5.54 -19.21
N VAL A 226 -12.11 5.40 -18.35
CA VAL A 226 -12.89 6.54 -17.84
C VAL A 226 -12.00 7.52 -17.08
N TYR A 227 -11.10 7.04 -16.22
CA TYR A 227 -10.14 7.89 -15.51
C TYR A 227 -9.19 8.64 -16.44
N LYS A 228 -8.64 7.96 -17.47
CA LYS A 228 -7.79 8.60 -18.47
C LYS A 228 -8.56 9.66 -19.25
N ASN A 229 -9.76 9.35 -19.70
CA ASN A 229 -10.62 10.30 -20.40
C ASN A 229 -10.92 11.52 -19.52
N PHE A 230 -11.22 11.28 -18.25
CA PHE A 230 -11.44 12.35 -17.27
C PHE A 230 -10.22 13.23 -17.08
N LYS A 231 -9.05 12.64 -16.79
CA LYS A 231 -7.81 13.40 -16.55
C LYS A 231 -7.41 14.25 -17.75
N THR A 232 -7.65 13.78 -18.97
CA THR A 232 -7.32 14.52 -20.20
C THR A 232 -8.27 15.70 -20.42
N ASN A 233 -9.56 15.55 -20.13
CA ASN A 233 -10.58 16.55 -20.45
C ASN A 233 -10.97 17.46 -19.28
N TYR A 234 -10.61 17.09 -18.04
CA TYR A 234 -10.97 17.87 -16.86
C TYR A 234 -10.29 19.24 -16.88
N LYS A 235 -11.12 20.27 -16.74
CA LYS A 235 -10.69 21.65 -16.48
C LYS A 235 -11.13 22.03 -15.06
N ILE A 236 -10.19 22.52 -14.28
CA ILE A 236 -10.44 22.86 -12.87
C ILE A 236 -11.09 24.25 -12.75
N PRO A 237 -12.15 24.41 -11.94
CA PRO A 237 -12.69 25.71 -11.58
C PRO A 237 -11.65 26.64 -10.95
N LYS A 238 -11.70 27.94 -11.30
CA LYS A 238 -10.71 28.93 -10.85
C LYS A 238 -10.65 29.04 -9.33
N ASN A 239 -11.81 29.11 -8.66
CA ASN A 239 -11.89 29.12 -7.21
C ASN A 239 -11.23 27.90 -6.54
N PHE A 240 -11.24 26.72 -7.16
CA PHE A 240 -10.60 25.53 -6.60
C PHE A 240 -9.07 25.62 -6.63
N ILE A 241 -8.49 26.22 -7.66
CA ILE A 241 -7.04 26.50 -7.70
C ILE A 241 -6.65 27.38 -6.52
N HIS A 242 -7.45 28.42 -6.23
CA HIS A 242 -7.18 29.31 -5.11
C HIS A 242 -7.18 28.58 -3.76
N THR A 243 -8.15 27.69 -3.56
CA THR A 243 -8.23 26.82 -2.37
C THR A 243 -6.98 25.95 -2.23
N ILE A 244 -6.49 25.35 -3.32
CA ILE A 244 -5.27 24.52 -3.29
C ILE A 244 -4.04 25.37 -2.96
N LYS A 245 -3.90 26.52 -3.63
CA LYS A 245 -2.78 27.46 -3.46
C LYS A 245 -2.60 27.88 -2.01
N ASN A 246 -3.70 28.05 -1.27
CA ASN A 246 -3.68 28.47 0.13
C ASN A 246 -3.70 27.31 1.13
N SER A 247 -3.74 26.06 0.67
CA SER A 247 -3.88 24.92 1.58
C SER A 247 -2.59 24.69 2.40
N PRO A 248 -2.65 24.50 3.73
CA PRO A 248 -1.46 24.35 4.56
C PRO A 248 -0.54 23.21 4.13
N GLN A 249 -1.14 22.07 3.73
CA GLN A 249 -0.38 20.90 3.27
C GLN A 249 0.38 21.19 1.96
N PHE A 250 -0.26 21.84 0.99
CA PHE A 250 0.40 22.18 -0.27
C PHE A 250 1.55 23.15 -0.06
N LEU A 251 1.36 24.14 0.83
CA LEU A 251 2.40 25.10 1.20
C LEU A 251 3.57 24.46 1.93
N PHE A 252 3.31 23.43 2.74
CA PHE A 252 4.31 22.79 3.59
C PHE A 252 5.12 21.71 2.85
N TYR A 253 4.45 20.87 2.05
CA TYR A 253 5.07 19.72 1.40
C TYR A 253 5.63 20.00 0.00
N ASN A 254 5.53 21.21 -0.52
CA ASN A 254 6.06 21.57 -1.82
C ASN A 254 6.86 22.87 -1.73
N ASP A 255 8.02 22.90 -2.36
CA ASP A 255 8.85 24.10 -2.40
C ASP A 255 8.23 25.17 -3.30
N ILE A 256 8.83 26.37 -3.36
CA ILE A 256 8.29 27.46 -4.18
C ILE A 256 8.24 27.13 -5.67
N ASN A 257 9.22 26.41 -6.21
CA ASN A 257 9.30 26.06 -7.63
C ASN A 257 8.29 24.96 -7.96
N GLU A 258 8.23 23.91 -7.15
CA GLU A 258 7.26 22.83 -7.27
C GLU A 258 5.83 23.38 -7.22
N ARG A 259 5.55 24.32 -6.29
CA ARG A 259 4.23 24.97 -6.22
C ARG A 259 3.90 25.77 -7.47
N ASN A 260 4.85 26.57 -7.96
CA ASN A 260 4.63 27.40 -9.14
C ASN A 260 4.40 26.55 -10.40
N GLU A 261 5.20 25.50 -10.60
CA GLU A 261 5.05 24.56 -11.72
C GLU A 261 3.70 23.81 -11.66
N TYR A 262 3.34 23.33 -10.47
CA TYR A 262 2.07 22.65 -10.25
C TYR A 262 0.88 23.57 -10.52
N LEU A 263 0.87 24.77 -9.95
CA LEU A 263 -0.21 25.74 -10.15
C LEU A 263 -0.32 26.16 -11.61
N LYS A 264 0.81 26.45 -12.28
CA LYS A 264 0.82 26.80 -13.70
C LYS A 264 0.17 25.72 -14.56
N THR A 265 0.49 24.45 -14.31
CA THR A 265 -0.08 23.30 -15.04
C THR A 265 -1.60 23.26 -14.93
N TRP A 266 -2.15 23.61 -13.76
CA TRP A 266 -3.59 23.61 -13.51
C TRP A 266 -4.28 24.91 -13.93
N GLU A 267 -3.59 26.04 -13.88
CA GLU A 267 -4.04 27.33 -14.40
C GLU A 267 -4.21 27.27 -15.93
N GLU A 268 -3.28 26.64 -16.65
CA GLU A 268 -3.41 26.35 -18.09
C GLU A 268 -4.59 25.42 -18.41
N LYS A 269 -5.04 24.63 -17.43
CA LYS A 269 -6.18 23.71 -17.51
C LYS A 269 -7.36 24.21 -16.67
N SER A 270 -7.53 25.51 -16.53
CA SER A 270 -8.60 26.09 -15.74
C SER A 270 -9.82 26.48 -16.57
N THR A 271 -10.99 26.51 -15.94
CA THR A 271 -12.14 27.25 -16.45
C THR A 271 -12.08 28.70 -15.96
N THR A 272 -12.68 29.62 -16.72
CA THR A 272 -12.80 31.03 -16.32
C THR A 272 -13.83 31.24 -15.20
N GLU A 273 -14.79 30.32 -15.11
CA GLU A 273 -15.90 30.38 -14.16
C GLU A 273 -15.57 29.66 -12.84
N ASP A 274 -16.15 30.19 -11.76
CA ASP A 274 -16.16 29.55 -10.45
C ASP A 274 -17.25 28.47 -10.39
N PHE A 275 -17.03 27.45 -9.56
CA PHE A 275 -18.02 26.41 -9.31
C PHE A 275 -18.47 26.44 -7.85
N THR A 276 -19.77 26.30 -7.60
CA THR A 276 -20.31 26.18 -6.25
C THR A 276 -20.38 24.70 -5.84
N PRO A 277 -19.46 24.22 -4.99
CA PRO A 277 -19.49 22.83 -4.53
C PRO A 277 -20.58 22.63 -3.48
N PHE A 278 -20.78 21.38 -3.07
CA PHE A 278 -21.65 21.11 -1.92
C PHE A 278 -21.12 21.79 -0.66
N HIS A 279 -22.02 22.31 0.17
CA HIS A 279 -21.69 22.61 1.57
C HIS A 279 -21.71 21.33 2.42
N SER A 280 -21.29 21.42 3.68
CA SER A 280 -21.12 20.25 4.54
C SER A 280 -22.41 19.42 4.70
N GLU A 281 -23.57 20.06 4.79
CA GLU A 281 -24.86 19.35 4.95
C GLU A 281 -25.28 18.64 3.66
N GLU A 282 -25.14 19.29 2.51
CA GLU A 282 -25.36 18.66 1.19
C GLU A 282 -24.42 17.47 0.97
N TYR A 283 -23.15 17.61 1.36
CA TYR A 283 -22.19 16.53 1.26
C TYR A 283 -22.51 15.37 2.21
N ASN A 284 -22.96 15.66 3.44
CA ASN A 284 -23.40 14.64 4.39
C ASN A 284 -24.66 13.91 3.88
N PHE A 285 -25.61 14.65 3.31
CA PHE A 285 -26.80 14.08 2.70
C PHE A 285 -26.44 13.21 1.49
N TYR A 286 -25.53 13.70 0.64
CA TYR A 286 -24.96 12.95 -0.48
C TYR A 286 -24.33 11.63 -0.01
N ASN A 287 -23.47 11.68 1.00
CA ASN A 287 -22.83 10.49 1.57
C ASN A 287 -23.85 9.50 2.12
N LYS A 288 -24.89 9.98 2.83
CA LYS A 288 -25.96 9.11 3.34
C LYS A 288 -26.66 8.36 2.22
N ILE A 289 -27.12 9.09 1.18
CA ILE A 289 -27.76 8.47 0.01
C ILE A 289 -26.82 7.49 -0.69
N SER A 290 -25.56 7.88 -0.93
CA SER A 290 -24.59 7.01 -1.58
C SER A 290 -24.30 5.74 -0.77
N MET A 291 -24.26 5.83 0.57
CA MET A 291 -24.09 4.66 1.44
C MET A 291 -25.31 3.75 1.46
N ASP A 292 -26.51 4.32 1.60
CA ASP A 292 -27.77 3.55 1.64
C ASP A 292 -28.01 2.80 0.33
N ASN A 293 -27.53 3.35 -0.78
CA ASN A 293 -27.67 2.75 -2.12
C ASN A 293 -26.48 1.88 -2.52
N HIS A 294 -25.41 1.81 -1.72
CA HIS A 294 -24.17 1.14 -2.08
C HIS A 294 -24.42 -0.36 -2.28
N HIS A 295 -24.47 -0.81 -3.54
CA HIS A 295 -24.90 -2.17 -3.89
C HIS A 295 -23.80 -3.24 -3.74
N MET A 296 -22.53 -2.85 -3.53
CA MET A 296 -21.42 -3.80 -3.36
C MET A 296 -20.41 -3.29 -2.33
N ASN A 297 -20.22 -4.05 -1.25
CA ASN A 297 -19.06 -3.91 -0.38
C ASN A 297 -17.89 -4.71 -0.97
N GLU A 298 -17.23 -4.20 -2.00
CA GLU A 298 -16.01 -4.86 -2.50
C GLU A 298 -14.86 -4.62 -1.52
N ILE A 299 -14.70 -5.55 -0.56
CA ILE A 299 -13.41 -5.74 0.09
C ILE A 299 -12.52 -6.41 -0.95
N GLN A 300 -11.57 -5.65 -1.52
CA GLN A 300 -10.60 -6.21 -2.46
C GLN A 300 -9.68 -7.19 -1.73
N ASP A 301 -10.03 -8.47 -1.77
CA ASP A 301 -9.14 -9.53 -1.36
C ASP A 301 -7.94 -9.58 -2.32
N GLN A 302 -6.71 -9.53 -1.77
CA GLN A 302 -5.45 -9.68 -2.50
C GLN A 302 -5.03 -8.50 -3.40
N HIS A 303 -5.15 -7.26 -2.93
CA HIS A 303 -4.66 -6.08 -3.66
C HIS A 303 -3.14 -5.89 -3.66
N TYR A 304 -2.38 -6.62 -2.82
CA TYR A 304 -0.91 -6.56 -2.80
C TYR A 304 -0.27 -7.62 -3.70
N ILE A 305 0.92 -7.33 -4.23
CA ILE A 305 1.83 -8.33 -4.81
C ILE A 305 2.17 -9.43 -3.80
N ASP A 306 2.30 -9.11 -2.51
CA ASP A 306 2.69 -10.06 -1.46
C ASP A 306 1.92 -9.82 -0.16
N CYS A 307 1.31 -10.88 0.37
CA CYS A 307 0.65 -10.86 1.68
C CYS A 307 1.64 -11.07 2.85
N GLY A 308 2.93 -11.28 2.58
CA GLY A 308 3.99 -11.36 3.60
C GLY A 308 4.16 -12.73 4.24
N CYS A 309 3.68 -13.81 3.60
CA CYS A 309 3.86 -15.18 4.07
C CYS A 309 5.34 -15.61 3.97
N THR A 310 5.87 -16.21 5.03
CA THR A 310 7.28 -16.61 5.16
C THR A 310 7.53 -18.08 4.85
N CYS A 311 6.52 -18.83 4.36
CA CYS A 311 6.73 -20.23 4.00
C CYS A 311 7.73 -20.36 2.83
N ILE A 312 8.37 -21.53 2.73
CA ILE A 312 9.42 -21.81 1.72
C ILE A 312 8.91 -21.52 0.30
N ALA A 313 7.67 -21.91 -0.01
CA ALA A 313 7.09 -21.71 -1.33
C ALA A 313 6.89 -20.22 -1.67
N CYS A 314 6.33 -19.42 -0.75
CA CYS A 314 6.19 -17.97 -0.93
C CYS A 314 7.55 -17.28 -1.01
N ASN A 315 8.51 -17.68 -0.18
CA ASN A 315 9.86 -17.10 -0.18
C ASN A 315 10.61 -17.38 -1.48
N ARG A 316 10.45 -18.59 -2.04
CA ARG A 316 10.99 -18.92 -3.36
C ARG A 316 10.42 -18.00 -4.44
N LYS A 317 9.09 -17.84 -4.50
CA LYS A 317 8.45 -16.97 -5.48
C LYS A 317 8.88 -15.51 -5.31
N ARG A 318 9.01 -15.06 -4.07
CA ARG A 318 9.53 -13.73 -3.71
C ARG A 318 10.92 -13.48 -4.28
N ASN A 319 11.84 -14.43 -4.11
CA ASN A 319 13.19 -14.30 -4.68
C ASN A 319 13.15 -14.16 -6.20
N ILE A 320 12.31 -14.94 -6.89
CA ILE A 320 12.16 -14.84 -8.36
C ILE A 320 11.70 -13.44 -8.76
N LEU A 321 10.66 -12.91 -8.10
CA LEU A 321 10.13 -11.59 -8.42
C LEU A 321 11.09 -10.46 -8.01
N LEU A 322 11.81 -10.62 -6.91
CA LEU A 322 12.83 -9.66 -6.49
C LEU A 322 13.97 -9.59 -7.53
N GLU A 323 14.43 -10.71 -8.07
CA GLU A 323 15.45 -10.70 -9.14
C GLU A 323 14.94 -10.04 -10.43
N LYS A 324 13.65 -10.20 -10.78
CA LYS A 324 13.03 -9.44 -11.88
C LYS A 324 13.08 -7.93 -11.60
N ALA A 325 12.66 -7.52 -10.40
CA ALA A 325 12.65 -6.11 -10.00
C ALA A 325 14.06 -5.49 -10.02
N LYS A 326 15.08 -6.25 -9.60
CA LYS A 326 16.50 -5.85 -9.67
C LYS A 326 16.97 -5.55 -11.10
N ARG A 327 16.43 -6.27 -12.08
CA ARG A 327 16.72 -6.05 -13.52
C ARG A 327 15.87 -4.94 -14.15
N GLY A 328 15.02 -4.28 -13.36
CA GLY A 328 14.09 -3.25 -13.86
C GLY A 328 12.89 -3.83 -14.63
N GLU A 329 12.64 -5.13 -14.54
CA GLU A 329 11.49 -5.76 -15.19
C GLU A 329 10.19 -5.45 -14.42
N LYS A 330 9.09 -5.28 -15.17
CA LYS A 330 7.77 -5.08 -14.58
C LYS A 330 7.28 -6.36 -13.89
N ILE A 331 6.82 -6.22 -12.64
CA ILE A 331 6.26 -7.31 -11.85
C ILE A 331 4.75 -7.39 -12.08
N ASN A 332 4.31 -8.36 -12.87
CA ASN A 332 2.89 -8.62 -13.13
C ASN A 332 2.33 -9.80 -12.30
N ASP A 333 3.21 -10.54 -11.63
CA ASP A 333 2.85 -11.75 -10.88
C ASP A 333 2.56 -11.41 -9.40
N LYS A 334 1.54 -12.04 -8.81
CA LYS A 334 1.25 -11.98 -7.37
C LYS A 334 1.73 -13.24 -6.62
N ILE A 335 2.12 -13.07 -5.36
CA ILE A 335 2.49 -14.13 -4.42
C ILE A 335 1.25 -14.53 -3.62
N ILE A 336 0.47 -15.45 -4.19
CA ILE A 336 -0.69 -16.05 -3.53
C ILE A 336 -0.23 -17.37 -2.89
N HIS A 337 -0.45 -17.55 -1.58
CA HIS A 337 0.07 -18.70 -0.81
C HIS A 337 -0.31 -20.04 -1.44
N GLY A 338 -1.61 -20.25 -1.71
CA GLY A 338 -2.11 -21.50 -2.30
C GLY A 338 -1.45 -21.81 -3.65
N LYS A 339 -1.42 -20.84 -4.58
CA LYS A 339 -0.77 -20.99 -5.89
C LYS A 339 0.73 -21.28 -5.76
N SER A 340 1.42 -20.52 -4.91
CA SER A 340 2.86 -20.68 -4.69
C SER A 340 3.19 -22.06 -4.12
N LYS A 341 2.38 -22.57 -3.19
CA LYS A 341 2.53 -23.91 -2.61
C LYS A 341 2.36 -25.00 -3.68
N THR A 342 1.34 -24.88 -4.52
CA THR A 342 1.10 -25.81 -5.64
C THR A 342 2.26 -25.79 -6.64
N GLU A 343 2.70 -24.61 -7.09
CA GLU A 343 3.85 -24.43 -8.00
C GLU A 343 5.11 -25.11 -7.44
N TYR A 344 5.41 -24.85 -6.16
CA TYR A 344 6.56 -25.45 -5.48
C TYR A 344 6.48 -26.98 -5.41
N LEU A 345 5.31 -27.55 -5.09
CA LEU A 345 5.11 -28.99 -5.03
C LEU A 345 5.25 -29.64 -6.41
N MET A 346 4.65 -29.04 -7.46
CA MET A 346 4.76 -29.56 -8.83
C MET A 346 6.21 -29.58 -9.32
N GLU A 347 6.99 -28.56 -9.01
CA GLU A 347 8.40 -28.51 -9.37
C GLU A 347 9.23 -29.55 -8.61
N LYS A 348 8.95 -29.75 -7.32
CA LYS A 348 9.61 -30.80 -6.52
C LYS A 348 9.33 -32.20 -7.07
N ILE A 349 8.09 -32.45 -7.52
CA ILE A 349 7.72 -33.70 -8.19
C ILE A 349 8.51 -33.85 -9.48
N LYS A 350 8.47 -32.86 -10.39
CA LYS A 350 9.22 -32.89 -11.66
C LYS A 350 10.70 -33.19 -11.45
N ASN A 351 11.34 -32.49 -10.51
CA ASN A 351 12.74 -32.69 -10.21
C ASN A 351 13.02 -34.11 -9.68
N ASN A 352 12.16 -34.65 -8.81
CA ASN A 352 12.28 -36.04 -8.34
C ASN A 352 12.10 -37.07 -9.47
N THR A 353 11.20 -36.84 -10.42
CA THR A 353 11.03 -37.74 -11.59
C THR A 353 12.29 -37.73 -12.47
N PHE A 354 12.92 -36.58 -12.67
CA PHE A 354 14.20 -36.47 -13.37
C PHE A 354 15.35 -37.17 -12.63
N THR A 355 15.38 -37.13 -11.30
CA THR A 355 16.42 -37.85 -10.51
C THR A 355 16.26 -39.36 -10.58
N ILE A 356 15.02 -39.87 -10.66
CA ILE A 356 14.74 -41.30 -10.84
C ILE A 356 15.18 -41.76 -12.23
N LEU A 357 14.87 -41.00 -13.28
CA LEU A 357 15.30 -41.29 -14.66
C LEU A 357 16.83 -41.22 -14.84
N LYS A 358 17.53 -40.33 -14.11
CA LYS A 358 19.01 -40.30 -14.11
C LYS A 358 19.63 -41.46 -13.32
N LYS A 359 18.96 -42.00 -12.30
CA LYS A 359 19.43 -43.18 -11.56
C LYS A 359 19.23 -44.48 -12.35
N SER A 360 18.20 -44.57 -13.20
CA SER A 360 17.98 -45.74 -14.08
C SER A 360 18.93 -45.81 -15.27
N ASN A 361 19.57 -44.69 -15.64
CA ASN A 361 20.54 -44.61 -16.74
C ASN A 361 22.01 -44.78 -16.33
N LYS A 362 22.30 -45.24 -15.10
CA LYS A 362 23.67 -45.70 -14.79
C LYS A 362 23.90 -47.06 -15.45
N PRO A 363 24.93 -47.24 -16.31
CA PRO A 363 25.23 -48.53 -16.90
C PRO A 363 25.51 -49.54 -15.78
N ARG A 364 24.73 -50.63 -15.74
CA ARG A 364 25.03 -51.77 -14.87
C ARG A 364 26.40 -52.30 -15.28
N LYS A 365 27.37 -52.32 -14.36
CA LYS A 365 28.62 -53.05 -14.56
C LYS A 365 28.26 -54.51 -14.79
N ILE A 366 28.49 -55.00 -16.01
CA ILE A 366 28.45 -56.43 -16.33
C ILE A 366 29.62 -57.05 -15.56
N ILE A 367 29.31 -57.83 -14.54
CA ILE A 367 30.28 -58.68 -13.86
C ILE A 367 30.42 -59.93 -14.73
N ASN A 368 31.50 -60.02 -15.50
CA ASN A 368 31.88 -61.25 -16.19
C ASN A 368 32.35 -62.27 -15.13
N SER A 369 31.45 -63.14 -14.68
CA SER A 369 31.81 -64.34 -13.94
C SER A 369 32.04 -65.49 -14.92
N ASN A 370 33.30 -65.93 -15.02
CA ASN A 370 33.73 -67.13 -15.73
C ASN A 370 32.94 -68.36 -15.26
N PHE A 371 32.16 -68.98 -16.14
CA PHE A 371 31.71 -70.35 -15.96
C PHE A 371 32.65 -71.27 -16.75
N MET A 372 33.55 -71.95 -16.03
CA MET A 372 34.20 -73.16 -16.54
C MET A 372 33.17 -74.28 -16.57
N VAL A 373 33.00 -74.87 -17.76
CA VAL A 373 32.33 -76.15 -17.97
C VAL A 373 33.28 -77.24 -17.45
N GLN A 374 32.87 -77.99 -16.43
CA GLN A 374 33.44 -79.30 -16.14
C GLN A 374 32.47 -80.36 -16.69
N HIS A 375 33.00 -81.14 -17.62
CA HIS A 375 32.36 -82.32 -18.20
C HIS A 375 32.65 -83.58 -17.34
N HIS A 376 31.71 -84.52 -17.42
CA HIS A 376 31.77 -85.95 -17.06
C HIS A 376 31.62 -86.27 -15.55
N LEU A 377 30.77 -87.21 -15.11
CA LEU A 377 30.19 -88.43 -15.72
C LEU A 377 28.69 -88.53 -15.45
#